data_AF-A0A7X5VQX1-F1
#
_entry.id   AF-A0A7X5VQX1-F1
#
_cell.length_a   1.000
_cell.length_b   1.000
_cell.length_c   1.000
_cell.angle_alpha   90.00
_cell.angle_beta   90.00
_cell.angle_gamma   90.00
#
_symmetry.space_group_name_H-M   'P 1'
#
loop_
_entity.id
_entity.type
_entity.pdbx_description
1 polymer ?
#
loop_
_entity_poly.entity_id
_entity_poly.type
_entity_poly.pdbx_seq_one_letter_code
_entity_poly.pdbx_strand_id
1 'polypeptide(L)' 'MRLQSRHLLGIDGMRAEEITLILDTAEGFAEVGTREIKKVPTLRGKTVVNFFVENSTRTRSSFE' A
#
# COMPACT_ATOMS: atom_id res chain seq x y z
N MET A 1 7.33 12.21 -7.85
CA MET A 1 8.39 11.17 -7.94
C MET A 1 7.72 9.81 -8.14
N ARG A 2 8.40 8.79 -8.68
CA ARG A 2 7.82 7.45 -8.94
C ARG A 2 8.76 6.38 -8.37
N LEU A 3 8.20 5.26 -7.92
CA LEU A 3 8.98 4.07 -7.54
C LEU A 3 9.76 3.54 -8.75
N GLN A 4 11.03 3.21 -8.55
CA GLN A 4 11.94 2.71 -9.58
C GLN A 4 11.64 1.24 -9.91
N SER A 5 11.32 0.45 -8.89
CA SER A 5 10.97 -0.96 -9.05
C SER A 5 9.46 -1.15 -9.27
N ARG A 6 9.12 -2.06 -10.17
CA ARG A 6 7.75 -2.56 -10.36
C ARG A 6 7.32 -3.52 -9.25
N HIS A 7 8.27 -4.22 -8.63
CA HIS A 7 8.02 -5.25 -7.61
C HIS A 7 8.58 -4.79 -6.26
N LEU A 8 7.76 -4.90 -5.21
CA LEU A 8 8.16 -4.62 -3.82
C LEU A 8 8.31 -5.95 -3.09
N LEU A 9 9.53 -6.49 -3.07
CA LEU A 9 9.85 -7.77 -2.41
C LEU A 9 10.43 -7.60 -1.00
N GLY A 10 10.89 -6.39 -0.68
CA GLY A 10 11.53 -6.02 0.57
C GLY A 10 12.07 -4.59 0.49
N ILE A 11 12.71 -4.14 1.55
CA ILE A 11 13.34 -2.81 1.62
C ILE A 11 14.78 -2.78 1.11
N ASP A 12 15.38 -3.96 0.91
CA ASP A 12 16.75 -4.05 0.41
C ASP A 12 16.86 -3.48 -1.01
N GLY A 13 17.88 -2.67 -1.24
CA GLY A 13 18.05 -1.92 -2.49
C GLY A 13 17.07 -0.76 -2.71
N MET A 14 16.14 -0.49 -1.80
CA MET A 14 15.30 0.71 -1.89
C MET A 14 16.11 1.95 -1.53
N ARG A 15 15.99 2.99 -2.35
CA ARG A 15 16.59 4.29 -2.04
C ARG A 15 15.75 5.01 -0.99
N ALA A 16 16.40 5.83 -0.16
CA ALA A 16 15.74 6.55 0.92
C ALA A 16 14.54 7.39 0.41
N GLU A 17 14.69 8.01 -0.76
CA GLU A 17 13.64 8.87 -1.32
C GLU A 17 12.39 8.08 -1.73
N GLU A 18 12.55 6.81 -2.12
CA GLU A 18 11.41 5.93 -2.45
C GLU A 18 10.65 5.52 -1.20
N ILE A 19 11.36 5.27 -0.11
CA ILE A 19 10.77 5.01 1.20
C ILE A 19 10.01 6.25 1.68
N THR A 20 10.64 7.43 1.62
CA THR A 20 9.99 8.70 1.97
C THR A 20 8.74 8.94 1.13
N LEU A 21 8.78 8.70 -0.18
CA LEU A 21 7.61 8.83 -1.05
C LEU A 21 6.42 7.97 -0.58
N ILE A 22 6.68 6.73 -0.14
CA ILE A 22 5.64 5.84 0.41
C ILE A 22 5.09 6.41 1.71
N LEU A 23 5.96 6.88 2.61
CA LEU A 23 5.58 7.44 3.91
C LEU A 23 4.74 8.73 3.75
N ASP A 24 5.18 9.67 2.91
CA ASP A 24 4.46 10.92 2.62
C ASP A 24 3.09 10.63 2.02
N THR A 25 3.02 9.63 1.13
CA THR A 25 1.74 9.19 0.55
C THR A 25 0.84 8.60 1.64
N ALA A 26 1.39 7.75 2.52
CA ALA A 26 0.63 7.12 3.60
C ALA A 26 0.08 8.15 4.59
N GLU A 27 0.84 9.21 4.90
CA GLU A 27 0.37 10.32 5.75
C GLU A 27 -0.86 11.00 5.15
N GLY A 28 -0.84 11.30 3.84
CA GLY A 28 -2.01 11.85 3.14
C GLY A 28 -3.24 10.92 3.15
N PHE A 29 -3.03 9.60 3.25
CA PHE A 29 -4.09 8.61 3.37
C PHE A 29 -4.58 8.39 4.81
N ALA A 30 -3.84 8.83 5.83
CA ALA A 30 -4.24 8.69 7.22
C ALA A 30 -5.60 9.38 7.48
N GLU A 31 -5.82 10.55 6.86
CA GLU A 31 -7.09 11.27 6.91
C GLU A 31 -8.25 10.56 6.21
N VAL A 32 -7.98 9.63 5.28
CA VAL A 32 -9.04 8.82 4.65
C VAL A 32 -9.57 7.78 5.64
N GLY A 33 -8.71 7.27 6.53
CA GLY A 33 -9.07 6.28 7.54
C GLY A 33 -10.07 6.79 8.60
N THR A 34 -10.15 8.11 8.80
CA THR A 34 -11.07 8.77 9.74
C THR A 34 -12.43 9.13 9.13
N ARG A 35 -12.57 9.08 7.80
CA ARG A 35 -13.83 9.37 7.10
C ARG A 35 -14.83 8.22 7.28
N GLU A 36 -16.13 8.54 7.25
CA GLU A 36 -17.20 7.53 7.22
C GLU A 36 -17.04 6.57 6.04
N ILE A 37 -16.63 7.10 4.89
CA ILE A 37 -16.32 6.33 3.70
C ILE A 37 -14.80 6.27 3.53
N LYS A 38 -14.21 5.14 3.95
CA LYS A 38 -12.76 4.88 3.89
C LYS A 38 -12.23 4.51 2.50
N LYS A 39 -12.99 4.76 1.43
CA LYS A 39 -12.66 4.34 0.06
C LYS A 39 -12.44 5.54 -0.84
N VAL A 40 -11.28 5.59 -1.49
CA VAL A 40 -10.99 6.55 -2.56
C VAL A 40 -11.31 5.97 -3.94
N PRO A 41 -11.75 6.78 -4.91
CA PRO A 41 -12.12 6.28 -6.25
C PRO A 41 -10.92 5.90 -7.13
N THR A 42 -9.70 6.22 -6.72
CA THR A 42 -8.48 6.14 -7.53
C THR A 42 -8.19 4.75 -8.10
N LEU A 43 -8.58 3.68 -7.39
CA LEU A 43 -8.38 2.29 -7.82
C LEU A 43 -9.69 1.60 -8.28
N ARG A 44 -10.76 2.37 -8.55
CA ARG A 44 -12.03 1.81 -9.01
C ARG A 44 -11.84 1.01 -10.31
N GLY A 45 -12.38 -0.20 -10.35
CA GLY A 45 -12.23 -1.11 -11.49
C GLY A 45 -10.89 -1.84 -11.55
N LYS A 46 -10.04 -1.73 -10.52
CA LYS A 46 -8.86 -2.58 -10.35
C LYS A 46 -9.19 -3.77 -9.46
N THR A 47 -8.65 -4.93 -9.80
CA THR A 47 -8.73 -6.16 -8.99
C THR A 47 -7.36 -6.45 -8.40
N VAL A 48 -7.31 -6.67 -7.09
CA VAL A 48 -6.11 -7.09 -6.36
C VAL A 48 -6.28 -8.55 -5.96
N VAL A 49 -5.25 -9.37 -6.21
CA VAL A 49 -5.25 -10.80 -5.85
C VAL A 49 -4.34 -11.00 -4.65
N ASN A 50 -4.94 -11.40 -3.52
CA ASN A 50 -4.23 -11.73 -2.29
C ASN A 50 -3.93 -13.24 -2.26
N PHE A 51 -2.65 -13.62 -2.38
CA PHE A 51 -2.22 -15.02 -2.35
C PHE A 51 -1.36 -15.30 -1.10
N PHE A 52 -1.87 -16.15 -0.21
CA PHE A 52 -1.21 -16.54 1.04
C PHE A 52 -1.14 -18.06 1.13
N VAL A 53 0.08 -18.61 1.16
CA VAL A 53 0.32 -20.06 1.36
C VAL A 53 0.28 -20.43 2.85
N GLU A 54 0.51 -19.45 3.72
CA GLU A 54 0.46 -19.57 5.17
C GLU A 54 -0.55 -18.58 5.75
N ASN A 55 -1.21 -18.97 6.83
CA ASN A 55 -2.22 -18.12 7.47
C ASN A 55 -1.57 -16.91 8.13
N SER A 56 -2.00 -15.71 7.73
CA SER A 56 -1.55 -14.44 8.32
C SER A 56 -2.72 -13.46 8.42
N THR A 57 -3.36 -13.40 9.60
CA THR A 57 -4.59 -12.62 9.80
C THR A 57 -4.37 -11.13 9.57
N ARG A 58 -3.40 -10.53 10.27
CA ARG A 58 -3.17 -9.08 10.25
C ARG A 58 -2.78 -8.59 8.86
N THR A 59 -1.84 -9.28 8.23
CA THR A 59 -1.33 -8.93 6.91
C THR A 59 -2.42 -9.06 5.84
N ARG A 60 -3.17 -10.16 5.83
CA ARG A 60 -4.26 -10.33 4.85
C ARG A 60 -5.31 -9.24 5.01
N SER A 61 -5.78 -9.00 6.25
CA SER A 61 -6.80 -7.97 6.52
C SER A 61 -6.36 -6.55 6.17
N SER A 62 -5.05 -6.25 6.16
CA SER A 62 -4.57 -4.92 5.77
C SER A 62 -4.52 -4.69 4.26
N PHE A 63 -4.60 -5.76 3.44
CA PHE A 63 -4.61 -5.69 1.98
C PHE A 63 -6.01 -5.94 1.37
N GLU A 64 -7.04 -6.10 2.20
CA GLU A 64 -8.46 -6.19 1.82
C GLU A 64 -9.15 -4.82 1.90
#